data_AF-A0A6P3WR39-F1
#
_entry.id   AF-A0A6P3WR39-F1
#
_cell.length_a   1.000
_cell.length_b   1.000
_cell.length_c   1.000
_cell.angle_alpha   90.00
_cell.angle_beta   90.00
_cell.angle_gamma   90.00
#
_symmetry.space_group_name_H-M   'P 1'
#
loop_
_entity.id
_entity.type
_entity.pdbx_description
1 polymer ?
#
loop_
_entity_poly.entity_id
_entity_poly.type
_entity_poly.pdbx_seq_one_letter_code
_entity_poly.pdbx_strand_id
1 'polypeptide(L)'
;MAPKAFSSGKTLLDISADIATYHFNDGFNNLMAKIQVLGVDVDPNCYNFCVEADARRVKFTERKMSDAAKDARRASKSSEKEEEEANLDLEGQFYGTGATVQEICC
;
A
#
# COMPACT_ATOMS: atom_id res chain seq x y z
N MET A 1 4.31 -40.26 0.51
CA MET A 1 3.60 -39.21 -0.27
C MET A 1 2.57 -38.57 0.65
N ALA A 2 2.66 -37.26 0.89
CA ALA A 2 1.65 -36.55 1.67
C ALA A 2 0.34 -36.47 0.85
N PRO A 3 -0.84 -36.75 1.43
CA PRO A 3 -2.09 -36.74 0.68
C PRO A 3 -2.42 -35.35 0.15
N LYS A 4 -2.75 -35.21 -1.15
CA LYS A 4 -3.22 -33.96 -1.79
C LYS A 4 -4.63 -33.52 -1.36
N ALA A 5 -5.18 -34.13 -0.31
CA ALA A 5 -6.59 -34.00 0.07
C ALA A 5 -6.83 -33.06 1.27
N PHE A 6 -5.79 -32.47 1.86
CA PHE A 6 -5.98 -31.53 2.97
C PHE A 6 -6.25 -30.11 2.43
N SER A 7 -7.52 -29.83 2.11
CA SER A 7 -7.98 -28.48 1.78
C SER A 7 -8.03 -27.62 3.05
N SER A 8 -6.92 -26.96 3.38
CA SER A 8 -6.85 -25.93 4.42
C SER A 8 -7.23 -24.52 3.92
N GLY A 9 -7.59 -24.40 2.62
CA GLY A 9 -7.65 -23.13 1.91
C GLY A 9 -8.52 -22.07 2.57
N LYS A 10 -9.74 -22.41 3.01
CA LYS A 10 -10.63 -21.46 3.67
C LYS A 10 -10.10 -21.01 5.03
N THR A 11 -9.68 -21.94 5.88
CA THR A 11 -9.16 -21.61 7.22
C THR A 11 -7.89 -20.77 7.15
N LEU A 12 -6.96 -21.10 6.25
CA LEU A 12 -5.75 -20.30 6.04
C LEU A 12 -6.07 -18.91 5.48
N LEU A 13 -7.01 -18.82 4.55
CA LEU A 13 -7.45 -17.54 3.99
C LEU A 13 -8.10 -16.65 5.06
N ASP A 14 -8.99 -17.22 5.87
CA ASP A 14 -9.69 -16.51 6.94
C ASP A 14 -8.69 -16.00 7.99
N ILE A 15 -7.70 -16.82 8.40
CA ILE A 15 -6.61 -16.40 9.29
C ILE A 15 -5.75 -15.29 8.66
N SER A 16 -5.42 -15.42 7.37
CA SER A 16 -4.63 -14.41 6.66
C SER A 16 -5.35 -13.08 6.56
N ALA A 17 -6.67 -13.11 6.31
CA ALA A 17 -7.52 -11.92 6.27
C ALA A 17 -7.64 -11.24 7.64
N ASP A 18 -7.80 -12.03 8.70
CA ASP A 18 -7.79 -11.54 10.09
C ASP A 18 -6.46 -10.83 10.41
N ILE A 19 -5.32 -11.47 10.11
CA ILE A 19 -3.98 -10.88 10.35
C ILE A 19 -3.79 -9.59 9.56
N ALA A 20 -4.20 -9.56 8.30
CA ALA A 20 -4.13 -8.34 7.47
C ALA A 20 -4.98 -7.22 8.08
N THR A 21 -6.18 -7.54 8.56
CA THR A 21 -7.07 -6.57 9.23
C THR A 21 -6.43 -5.99 10.49
N TYR A 22 -5.81 -6.83 11.32
CA TYR A 22 -5.09 -6.37 12.51
C TYR A 22 -3.90 -5.49 12.14
N HIS A 23 -3.14 -5.84 11.12
CA HIS A 23 -1.96 -5.08 10.74
C HIS A 23 -2.29 -3.67 10.22
N PHE A 24 -3.31 -3.56 9.36
CA PHE A 24 -3.61 -2.29 8.70
C PHE A 24 -4.60 -1.41 9.45
N ASN A 25 -5.59 -2.02 10.12
CA ASN A 25 -6.73 -1.28 10.67
C ASN A 25 -6.61 -1.16 12.20
N ASP A 26 -6.67 -2.30 12.89
CA ASP A 26 -6.91 -2.33 14.34
C ASP A 26 -5.63 -2.16 15.17
N GLY A 27 -4.48 -2.57 14.63
CA GLY A 27 -3.22 -2.68 15.35
C GLY A 27 -2.99 -4.07 15.96
N PHE A 28 -1.77 -4.25 16.46
CA PHE A 28 -1.28 -5.50 17.04
C PHE A 28 -1.93 -5.87 18.37
N ASN A 29 -2.57 -4.93 19.07
CA ASN A 29 -3.35 -5.24 20.29
C ASN A 29 -4.40 -6.33 20.07
N ASN A 30 -5.16 -6.26 18.96
CA ASN A 30 -6.17 -7.27 18.63
C ASN A 30 -5.54 -8.63 18.25
N LEU A 31 -4.38 -8.59 17.59
CA LEU A 31 -3.61 -9.80 17.28
C LEU A 31 -3.13 -10.50 18.56
N MET A 32 -2.59 -9.75 19.53
CA MET A 32 -2.13 -10.31 20.81
C MET A 32 -3.25 -11.00 21.57
N ALA A 33 -4.44 -10.41 21.63
CA ALA A 33 -5.61 -11.02 22.26
C ALA A 33 -6.00 -12.35 21.56
N LYS A 34 -5.96 -12.40 20.22
CA LYS A 34 -6.22 -13.64 19.47
C LYS A 34 -5.14 -14.71 19.65
N ILE A 35 -3.86 -14.33 19.70
CA ILE A 35 -2.74 -15.24 19.93
C ILE A 35 -2.87 -15.92 21.30
N GLN A 36 -3.29 -15.17 22.34
CA GLN A 36 -3.56 -15.75 23.66
C GLN A 36 -4.74 -16.74 23.64
N VAL A 37 -5.81 -16.44 22.89
CA VAL A 37 -6.95 -17.37 22.71
C VAL A 37 -6.51 -18.67 22.02
N LEU A 38 -5.50 -18.62 21.15
CA LEU A 38 -4.92 -19.80 20.51
C LEU A 38 -3.98 -20.59 21.44
N GLY A 39 -3.84 -20.18 22.71
CA GLY A 39 -3.00 -20.86 23.70
C GLY A 39 -1.51 -20.56 23.55
N VAL A 40 -1.15 -19.46 22.86
CA VAL A 40 0.24 -19.03 22.72
C VAL A 40 0.50 -17.90 23.72
N ASP A 41 1.48 -18.13 24.59
CA ASP A 41 1.90 -17.13 25.55
C ASP A 41 2.65 -15.99 24.86
N VAL A 42 2.32 -14.76 25.23
CA VAL A 42 2.94 -13.54 24.71
C VAL A 42 4.01 -13.07 25.70
N ASP A 43 5.27 -13.13 25.28
CA ASP A 43 6.39 -12.63 26.07
C ASP A 43 6.27 -11.10 26.28
N PRO A 44 6.67 -10.55 27.44
CA PRO A 44 6.64 -9.10 27.69
C PRO A 44 7.39 -8.26 26.65
N ASN A 45 8.48 -8.78 26.05
CA ASN A 45 9.18 -8.07 24.99
C ASN A 45 8.36 -8.01 23.70
N CYS A 46 7.64 -9.09 23.37
CA CYS A 46 6.71 -9.12 22.25
C CYS A 46 5.59 -8.09 22.46
N TYR A 47 5.04 -8.05 23.68
CA TYR A 47 4.02 -7.07 24.05
C TYR A 47 4.52 -5.64 23.88
N ASN A 48 5.68 -5.31 24.43
CA ASN A 48 6.27 -3.97 24.32
C ASN A 48 6.55 -3.59 22.86
N PHE A 49 7.08 -4.52 22.07
CA PHE A 49 7.28 -4.30 20.64
C PHE A 49 5.96 -3.97 19.92
N CYS A 50 4.89 -4.72 20.19
CA CYS A 50 3.59 -4.49 19.58
C CYS A 50 3.03 -3.11 19.93
N VAL A 51 3.13 -2.69 21.19
CA VAL A 51 2.71 -1.36 21.65
C VAL A 51 3.49 -0.25 20.93
N GLU A 52 4.82 -0.38 20.83
CA GLU A 52 5.65 0.60 20.12
C GLU A 52 5.40 0.62 18.60
N ALA A 53 5.16 -0.55 18.00
CA ALA A 53 4.82 -0.67 16.59
C ALA A 53 3.49 0.01 16.27
N ASP A 54 2.47 -0.20 17.10
CA ASP A 54 1.16 0.45 16.95
C ASP A 54 1.27 1.97 17.13
N ALA A 55 2.01 2.45 18.13
CA ALA A 55 2.24 3.88 18.32
C ALA A 55 2.93 4.53 17.10
N ARG A 56 3.92 3.84 16.52
CA ARG A 56 4.59 4.28 15.29
C ARG A 56 3.63 4.31 14.09
N ARG A 57 2.78 3.29 13.95
CA ARG A 57 1.78 3.21 12.88
C ARG A 57 0.80 4.37 12.94
N VAL A 58 0.23 4.65 14.11
CA VAL A 58 -0.71 5.77 14.31
C VAL A 58 -0.04 7.10 13.96
N LYS A 59 1.14 7.36 14.51
CA LYS A 59 1.89 8.60 14.24
C LYS A 59 2.23 8.78 12.77
N PHE A 60 2.57 7.69 12.07
CA PHE A 60 2.84 7.74 10.63
C PHE A 60 1.59 8.04 9.82
N THR A 61 0.46 7.42 10.18
CA THR A 61 -0.84 7.68 9.54
C THR A 61 -1.29 9.12 9.76
N GLU A 62 -1.18 9.65 10.98
CA GLU A 62 -1.50 11.05 11.28
C GLU A 62 -0.65 12.03 10.45
N ARG A 63 0.65 11.76 10.33
CA ARG A 63 1.54 12.55 9.47
C ARG A 63 1.10 12.51 8.01
N LYS A 64 0.76 11.33 7.48
CA LYS A 64 0.27 11.16 6.10
C LYS A 64 -1.11 11.79 5.88
N MET A 65 -1.95 11.83 6.90
CA MET A 65 -3.29 12.41 6.86
C MET A 65 -3.33 13.89 7.23
N SER A 66 -2.18 14.49 7.57
CA SER A 66 -2.08 15.93 7.80
C SER A 66 -2.43 16.72 6.54
N ASP A 67 -3.04 17.90 6.73
CA ASP A 67 -3.50 18.70 5.59
C ASP A 67 -2.32 19.19 4.74
N ALA A 68 -1.18 19.51 5.37
CA ALA A 68 0.06 19.80 4.66
C ALA A 68 0.50 18.63 3.75
N ALA A 69 0.40 17.38 4.21
CA ALA A 69 0.74 16.22 3.39
C ALA A 69 -0.28 15.98 2.26
N LYS A 70 -1.57 16.23 2.51
CA LYS A 70 -2.60 16.14 1.47
C LYS A 70 -2.43 17.21 0.40
N ASP A 71 -2.12 18.44 0.80
CA ASP A 71 -1.92 19.57 -0.11
C ASP A 71 -0.66 19.39 -0.93
N ALA A 72 0.45 18.96 -0.31
CA ALA A 72 1.66 18.58 -1.04
C ALA A 72 1.37 17.48 -2.08
N ARG A 73 0.63 16.44 -1.69
CA ARG A 73 0.25 15.36 -2.62
C ARG A 73 -0.64 15.86 -3.75
N ARG A 74 -1.59 16.77 -3.48
CA ARG A 74 -2.43 17.39 -4.51
C ARG A 74 -1.61 18.23 -5.47
N ALA A 75 -0.69 19.03 -4.97
CA ALA A 75 0.21 19.86 -5.78
C ALA A 75 1.08 18.99 -6.70
N SER A 76 1.74 17.96 -6.16
CA SER A 76 2.56 17.05 -6.98
C SER A 76 1.76 16.34 -8.06
N LYS A 77 0.54 15.90 -7.76
CA LYS A 77 -0.33 15.29 -8.78
C LYS A 77 -0.81 16.29 -9.83
N SER A 78 -1.03 17.55 -9.46
CA SER A 78 -1.37 18.61 -10.42
C SER A 78 -0.22 18.84 -11.37
N SER A 79 1.01 18.97 -10.86
CA SER A 79 2.18 19.20 -11.71
C SER A 79 2.47 18.04 -12.65
N GLU A 80 2.35 16.80 -12.18
CA GLU A 80 2.49 15.61 -13.04
C GLU A 80 1.46 15.61 -14.17
N LYS A 81 0.20 15.98 -13.86
CA LYS A 81 -0.87 16.07 -14.84
C LYS A 81 -0.65 17.19 -15.85
N GLU A 82 -0.17 18.35 -15.41
CA GLU A 82 0.17 19.48 -16.29
C GLU A 82 1.34 19.14 -17.22
N GLU A 83 2.35 18.41 -16.72
CA GLU A 83 3.47 17.92 -17.52
C GLU A 83 3.02 16.84 -18.53
N GLU A 84 2.14 15.93 -18.12
CA GLU A 84 1.57 14.92 -19.00
C GLU A 84 0.71 15.56 -20.11
N GLU A 85 -0.12 16.56 -19.78
CA GLU A 85 -0.90 17.33 -20.77
C GLU A 85 0.01 18.09 -21.74
N ALA A 86 1.07 18.74 -21.25
CA ALA A 86 2.02 19.44 -22.12
C ALA A 86 2.77 18.48 -23.06
N ASN A 87 3.14 17.30 -22.58
CA ASN A 87 3.78 16.27 -23.40
C ASN A 87 2.81 15.70 -24.45
N LEU A 88 1.56 15.44 -24.08
CA LEU A 88 0.52 15.00 -25.02
C LEU A 88 0.22 16.07 -26.08
N ASP A 89 0.21 17.36 -25.71
CA ASP A 89 0.04 18.47 -26.65
C ASP A 89 1.21 18.56 -27.64
N LEU A 90 2.44 18.35 -27.17
CA LEU A 90 3.62 18.28 -28.04
C LEU A 90 3.55 17.07 -28.98
N GLU A 91 3.31 15.86 -28.45
CA GLU A 91 3.20 14.64 -29.24
C GLU A 91 2.03 14.69 -30.23
N GLY A 92 0.88 15.23 -29.83
CA GLY A 92 -0.29 15.43 -30.69
C GLY A 92 -0.02 16.33 -31.90
N GLN A 93 0.88 17.31 -31.78
CA GLN A 93 1.34 18.10 -32.93
C GLN A 93 2.14 17.25 -33.93
N PHE A 94 2.93 16.29 -33.45
CA PHE A 94 3.70 15.37 -34.30
C PHE A 94 2.87 14.20 -34.85
N TYR A 95 1.87 13.70 -34.12
CA TYR A 95 1.04 12.56 -34.53
C TYR A 95 -0.26 12.96 -35.25
N GLY A 96 -0.77 14.19 -35.06
CA GLY A 96 -2.03 14.67 -35.66
C GLY A 96 -1.93 15.07 -37.13
N THR A 97 -0.72 15.39 -37.59
CA THR A 97 -0.43 15.48 -39.03
C THR A 97 0.27 14.19 -39.41
N GLY A 98 -0.37 13.35 -40.23
CA GLY A 98 0.27 12.16 -40.76
C GLY A 98 1.48 12.52 -41.62
N ALA A 99 2.62 12.77 -40.99
CA ALA A 99 3.88 12.99 -41.64
C ALA A 99 4.59 11.64 -41.70
N THR A 100 4.43 10.98 -42.83
CA THR A 100 5.39 9.97 -43.30
C THR A 100 6.80 10.55 -43.19
N VAL A 101 7.68 9.78 -42.56
CA VAL A 101 9.11 10.01 -42.46
C VAL A 101 9.69 10.35 -43.84
N GLN A 102 10.17 11.58 -44.06
CA GLN A 102 11.03 11.90 -45.20
C GLN A 102 12.10 12.93 -44.76
N GLU A 103 13.34 12.43 -44.78
CA GLU A 103 14.61 13.14 -44.97
C GLU A 103 15.05 14.22 -43.96
N ILE A 104 15.80 13.75 -42.95
CA ILE A 104 17.06 14.43 -42.59
C ILE A 104 18.13 13.92 -43.58
N CYS A 105 18.35 14.69 -44.64
CA CYS A 105 19.61 14.66 -45.37
C CYS A 105 19.86 16.07 -45.92
N CYS A 106 20.61 16.86 -45.16
CA CYS A 106 21.42 17.96 -45.67
C CYS A 106 22.58 18.22 -44.70
#